data_AF-A0A7S0YUV3-F1
#
_entry.id   AF-A0A7S0YUV3-F1
#
_cell.length_a   1.000
_cell.length_b   1.000
_cell.length_c   1.000
_cell.angle_alpha   90.00
_cell.angle_beta   90.00
_cell.angle_gamma   90.00
#
_symmetry.space_group_name_H-M   'P 1'
#
loop_
_entity.id
_entity.type
_entity.pdbx_description
1 polymer ?
#
loop_
_entity_poly.entity_id
_entity_poly.type
_entity_poly.pdbx_seq_one_letter_code
_entity_poly.pdbx_strand_id
1 'polypeptide(L)'
;ISCKDCSVGIVDQQGFDPTEPTGDYDLDMKDVFSRSVLISLLRIYMVGKGEFNRLKNDPSGRNAIYDGKPYKITLPTVTFVDRSGHSKTIINPDESDWTVPDHGVLAFSFSSTRTRDEVDDALDEHAYERLRECFADRESEPGKRKEVIDVSIAQDTCITFKQATTLLGMLHDPSNPFRENQFKQTRAYFVSICYHKLVESNRVRELMDLLDPDSRVQCEKFLGKPSFQFTRNNATGFYSLDLAQPASRE
;
A
#
# COMPACT_ATOMS: atom_id res chain seq x y z
N ILE A 1 10.85 26.99 -11.86
CA ILE A 1 9.66 27.33 -11.04
C ILE A 1 9.81 26.56 -9.73
N SER A 2 9.72 27.25 -8.59
CA SER A 2 9.90 26.68 -7.24
C SER A 2 8.54 26.19 -6.74
N CYS A 3 8.41 24.89 -6.45
CA CYS A 3 7.20 24.28 -5.89
C CYS A 3 7.07 24.56 -4.38
N LYS A 4 7.23 25.82 -3.95
CA LYS A 4 7.10 26.21 -2.53
C LYS A 4 5.67 26.56 -2.11
N ASP A 5 4.76 26.67 -3.07
CA ASP A 5 3.36 27.08 -2.82
C ASP A 5 2.33 26.03 -3.24
N CYS A 6 2.75 24.80 -3.54
CA CYS A 6 1.80 23.68 -3.54
C CYS A 6 1.53 23.33 -2.08
N SER A 7 0.44 23.86 -1.54
CA SER A 7 -0.20 23.31 -0.36
C SER A 7 -0.60 21.86 -0.67
N VAL A 8 0.34 20.93 -0.47
CA VAL A 8 0.04 19.50 -0.38
C VAL A 8 -0.81 19.38 0.87
N GLY A 9 -2.10 19.49 0.67
CA GLY A 9 -3.11 19.30 1.69
C GLY A 9 -2.90 17.94 2.32
N ILE A 10 -3.22 17.89 3.62
CA ILE A 10 -3.58 16.72 4.41
C ILE A 10 -3.74 15.49 3.51
N VAL A 11 -2.80 14.55 3.63
CA VAL A 11 -2.91 13.24 2.99
C VAL A 11 -4.24 12.66 3.46
N ASP A 12 -5.25 12.69 2.57
CA ASP A 12 -6.51 11.99 2.79
C ASP A 12 -6.15 10.54 3.15
N GLN A 13 -6.87 9.91 4.07
CA GLN A 13 -6.51 8.58 4.62
C GLN A 13 -6.43 7.46 3.54
N GLN A 14 -6.65 7.80 2.26
CA GLN A 14 -6.51 6.97 1.07
C GLN A 14 -5.24 7.26 0.23
N GLY A 15 -4.36 8.18 0.66
CA GLY A 15 -3.26 8.70 -0.17
C GLY A 15 -1.91 7.98 -0.04
N PHE A 16 -1.69 7.16 1.00
CA PHE A 16 -0.45 6.40 1.10
C PHE A 16 -0.52 5.13 0.26
N ASP A 17 0.31 5.10 -0.78
CA ASP A 17 0.53 3.91 -1.59
C ASP A 17 1.91 3.31 -1.28
N PRO A 18 2.00 2.13 -0.64
CA PRO A 18 3.27 1.46 -0.40
C PRO A 18 3.93 0.95 -1.70
N THR A 19 3.24 1.00 -2.85
CA THR A 19 3.86 0.82 -4.17
C THR A 19 4.79 1.99 -4.52
N GLU A 20 4.45 3.21 -4.10
CA GLU A 20 5.13 4.46 -4.40
C GLU A 20 5.48 5.21 -3.11
N PRO A 21 6.31 4.62 -2.22
CA PRO A 21 6.64 5.20 -0.93
C PRO A 21 7.58 6.42 -1.03
N THR A 22 7.95 6.86 -2.24
CA THR A 22 8.88 7.96 -2.44
C THR A 22 8.13 9.28 -2.38
N GLY A 23 8.52 10.16 -1.48
CA GLY A 23 7.86 11.44 -1.32
C GLY A 23 8.27 12.19 -0.06
N ASP A 24 7.70 13.37 0.10
CA ASP A 24 7.79 14.15 1.33
C ASP A 24 6.60 13.80 2.23
N TYR A 25 6.90 13.53 3.49
CA TYR A 25 5.94 13.12 4.50
C TYR A 25 5.92 14.12 5.65
N ASP A 26 4.72 14.39 6.13
CA ASP A 26 4.46 15.15 7.35
C ASP A 26 3.37 14.40 8.13
N LEU A 27 3.80 13.57 9.08
CA LEU A 27 2.96 12.58 9.72
C LEU A 27 2.63 13.02 11.16
N ASP A 28 1.35 13.10 11.49
CA ASP A 28 0.90 13.31 12.87
C ASP A 28 0.95 11.98 13.62
N MET A 29 1.92 11.81 14.51
CA MET A 29 2.15 10.56 15.21
C MET A 29 1.06 10.23 16.22
N LYS A 30 0.11 11.14 16.52
CA LYS A 30 -1.09 10.78 17.28
C LYS A 30 -2.07 9.95 16.45
N ASP A 31 -2.07 10.13 15.14
CA ASP A 31 -2.91 9.39 14.21
C ASP A 31 -2.37 7.97 13.99
N VAL A 32 -3.26 6.98 14.11
CA VAL A 32 -2.94 5.55 13.94
C VAL A 32 -2.49 5.29 12.50
N PHE A 33 -3.12 5.94 11.53
CA PHE A 33 -2.80 5.77 10.12
C PHE A 33 -1.41 6.33 9.80
N SER A 34 -1.10 7.53 10.27
CA SER A 34 0.24 8.11 10.16
C SER A 34 1.34 7.21 10.75
N ARG A 35 1.07 6.54 11.88
CA ARG A 35 2.01 5.55 12.44
C ARG A 35 2.15 4.30 11.57
N SER A 36 1.07 3.78 10.97
CA SER A 36 1.15 2.62 10.08
C SER A 36 1.91 2.93 8.78
N VAL A 37 1.78 4.15 8.25
CA VAL A 37 2.60 4.64 7.14
C VAL A 37 4.09 4.59 7.50
N LEU A 38 4.47 5.15 8.65
CA LEU A 38 5.87 5.12 9.09
C LEU A 38 6.40 3.69 9.27
N ILE A 39 5.64 2.79 9.89
CA ILE A 39 6.00 1.37 10.04
C ILE A 39 6.24 0.73 8.66
N SER A 40 5.36 1.00 7.69
CA SER A 40 5.51 0.50 6.32
C SER A 40 6.81 0.98 5.66
N LEU A 41 7.16 2.26 5.84
CA LEU A 41 8.42 2.81 5.32
C LEU A 41 9.65 2.25 6.03
N LEU A 42 9.55 1.99 7.33
CA LEU A 42 10.60 1.34 8.12
C LEU A 42 10.86 -0.10 7.65
N ARG A 43 9.82 -0.86 7.28
CA ARG A 43 9.97 -2.19 6.64
C ARG A 43 10.81 -2.10 5.36
N ILE A 44 10.54 -1.09 4.51
CA ILE A 44 11.28 -0.87 3.26
C ILE A 44 12.74 -0.46 3.53
N TYR A 45 12.95 0.40 4.53
CA TYR A 45 14.29 0.81 4.97
C TYR A 45 15.08 -0.37 5.53
N MET A 46 14.45 -1.25 6.32
CA MET A 46 15.08 -2.43 6.94
C MET A 46 15.69 -3.37 5.91
N VAL A 47 15.03 -3.58 4.77
CA VAL A 47 15.54 -4.44 3.69
C VAL A 47 16.53 -3.72 2.75
N GLY A 48 16.95 -2.50 3.11
CA GLY A 48 17.92 -1.73 2.34
C GLY A 48 17.38 -1.19 1.02
N LYS A 49 16.06 -1.09 0.87
CA LYS A 49 15.38 -0.61 -0.35
C LYS A 49 14.81 0.79 -0.22
N GLY A 50 15.04 1.46 0.90
CA GLY A 50 14.60 2.83 1.14
C GLY A 50 15.60 3.63 1.96
N GLU A 51 15.47 4.95 1.93
CA GLU A 51 16.33 5.88 2.65
C GLU A 51 15.53 7.13 3.10
N PHE A 52 15.73 7.57 4.34
CA PHE A 52 15.21 8.83 4.87
C PHE A 52 16.20 9.96 4.60
N ASN A 53 15.76 11.02 3.91
CA ASN A 53 16.65 11.96 3.20
C ASN A 53 16.44 13.44 3.53
N ARG A 54 15.57 13.83 4.47
CA ARG A 54 15.21 15.26 4.66
C ARG A 54 16.39 16.15 5.08
N LEU A 55 17.34 15.56 5.80
CA LEU A 55 18.52 16.24 6.32
C LEU A 55 19.82 15.55 5.86
N LYS A 56 19.86 15.03 4.62
CA LYS A 56 20.96 14.21 4.09
C LYS A 56 22.37 14.79 4.24
N ASN A 57 22.49 16.12 4.35
CA ASN A 57 23.76 16.84 4.52
C ASN A 57 24.04 17.28 5.98
N ASP A 58 23.25 16.85 6.96
CA ASP A 58 23.49 17.18 8.36
C ASP A 58 24.67 16.34 8.90
N PRO A 59 25.76 16.96 9.37
CA PRO A 59 26.95 16.25 9.85
C PRO A 59 26.69 15.37 11.09
N SER A 60 25.57 15.55 11.77
CA SER A 60 25.14 14.69 12.88
C SER A 60 24.38 13.42 12.44
N GLY A 61 24.14 13.24 11.14
CA GLY A 61 23.46 12.07 10.58
C GLY A 61 21.97 11.99 10.91
N ARG A 62 21.33 13.14 11.22
CA ARG A 62 19.88 13.25 11.38
C ARG A 62 19.22 13.25 10.00
N ASN A 63 18.04 12.68 9.90
CA ASN A 63 17.36 12.40 8.62
C ASN A 63 15.88 12.83 8.60
N ALA A 64 15.38 13.37 9.72
CA ALA A 64 14.00 13.83 9.89
C ALA A 64 13.93 15.07 10.80
N ILE A 65 12.73 15.64 10.92
CA ILE A 65 12.39 16.71 11.84
C ILE A 65 11.21 16.23 12.68
N TYR A 66 11.30 16.31 14.00
CA TYR A 66 10.24 15.95 14.94
C TYR A 66 9.91 17.17 15.80
N ASP A 67 8.66 17.65 15.72
CA ASP A 67 8.19 18.89 16.36
C ASP A 67 9.15 20.08 16.15
N GLY A 68 9.59 20.26 14.89
CA GLY A 68 10.49 21.34 14.49
C GLY A 68 11.96 21.16 14.91
N LYS A 69 12.31 20.06 15.59
CA LYS A 69 13.68 19.75 16.00
C LYS A 69 14.28 18.65 15.12
N PRO A 70 15.58 18.72 14.79
CA PRO A 70 16.25 17.65 14.05
C PRO A 70 16.16 16.31 14.80
N TYR A 71 15.79 15.25 14.09
CA TYR A 71 15.54 13.91 14.61
C TYR A 71 16.23 12.85 13.74
N LYS A 72 16.59 11.72 14.35
CA LYS A 72 17.19 10.59 13.64
C LYS A 72 16.26 9.38 13.76
N ILE A 73 15.66 9.00 12.65
CA ILE A 73 14.94 7.75 12.48
C ILE A 73 15.99 6.64 12.40
N THR A 74 15.97 5.72 13.36
CA THR A 74 16.85 4.55 13.41
C THR A 74 16.06 3.31 13.77
N LEU A 75 16.39 2.18 13.16
CA LEU A 75 15.89 0.88 13.60
C LEU A 75 16.85 0.26 14.63
N PRO A 76 16.33 -0.42 15.67
CA PRO A 76 17.16 -1.17 16.59
C PRO A 76 17.94 -2.25 15.86
N THR A 77 19.18 -2.49 16.29
CA THR A 77 20.05 -3.53 15.71
C THR A 77 20.34 -4.61 16.73
N VAL A 78 20.29 -5.87 16.31
CA VAL A 78 20.68 -7.02 17.12
C VAL A 78 22.02 -7.55 16.62
N THR A 79 22.92 -7.85 17.55
CA THR A 79 24.21 -8.46 17.25
C THR A 79 24.20 -9.90 17.71
N PHE A 80 24.49 -10.83 16.81
CA PHE A 80 24.60 -12.26 17.12
C PHE A 80 25.90 -12.82 16.57
N VAL A 81 26.37 -13.91 17.16
CA VAL A 81 27.55 -14.63 16.71
C VAL A 81 27.09 -15.76 15.81
N ASP A 82 27.53 -15.76 14.55
CA ASP A 82 27.19 -16.82 13.62
C ASP A 82 27.94 -18.13 13.93
N ARG A 83 27.58 -19.21 13.22
CA ARG A 83 28.19 -20.54 13.43
C ARG A 83 29.70 -20.58 13.18
N SER A 84 30.26 -19.57 12.52
CA SER A 84 31.70 -19.43 12.27
C SER A 84 32.41 -18.57 13.31
N GLY A 85 31.71 -18.14 14.36
CA GLY A 85 32.28 -17.29 15.43
C GLY A 85 32.34 -15.81 15.05
N HIS A 86 31.79 -15.41 13.90
CA HIS A 86 31.80 -14.01 13.48
C HIS A 86 30.57 -13.28 14.02
N SER A 87 30.83 -12.14 14.65
CA SER A 87 29.77 -11.24 15.09
C SER A 87 29.13 -10.56 13.87
N LYS A 88 27.82 -10.71 13.71
CA LYS A 88 27.01 -10.03 12.69
C LYS A 88 25.97 -9.16 13.38
N THR A 89 25.91 -7.91 12.96
CA THR A 89 24.88 -6.95 13.38
C THR A 89 23.86 -6.82 12.26
N ILE A 90 22.60 -7.10 12.56
CA ILE A 90 21.47 -6.93 11.65
C ILE A 90 20.44 -5.99 12.28
N ILE A 91 19.55 -5.46 11.45
CA ILE A 91 18.38 -4.74 11.95
C ILE A 91 17.43 -5.74 12.63
N ASN A 92 16.87 -5.37 13.78
CA ASN A 92 15.90 -6.20 14.48
C ASN A 92 14.59 -6.28 13.66
N PRO A 93 14.16 -7.47 13.22
CA PRO A 93 12.90 -7.61 12.51
C PRO A 93 11.68 -7.48 13.43
N ASP A 94 11.84 -7.52 14.76
CA ASP A 94 10.74 -7.34 15.70
C ASP A 94 10.30 -5.87 15.76
N GLU A 95 9.11 -5.60 15.22
CA GLU A 95 8.52 -4.27 15.16
C GLU A 95 8.16 -3.71 16.54
N SER A 96 7.94 -4.57 17.53
CA SER A 96 7.63 -4.11 18.90
C SER A 96 8.80 -3.38 19.55
N ASP A 97 10.02 -3.63 19.08
CA ASP A 97 11.23 -2.94 19.53
C ASP A 97 11.50 -1.65 18.75
N TRP A 98 10.74 -1.37 17.68
CA TRP A 98 10.97 -0.19 16.85
C TRP A 98 10.53 1.07 17.60
N THR A 99 11.44 2.04 17.67
CA THR A 99 11.22 3.29 18.42
C THR A 99 10.42 4.28 17.57
N VAL A 100 9.11 4.05 17.47
CA VAL A 100 8.15 4.92 16.77
C VAL A 100 7.56 5.92 17.77
N PRO A 101 7.63 7.24 17.52
CA PRO A 101 6.96 8.23 18.36
C PRO A 101 5.43 8.02 18.38
N ASP A 102 4.80 8.29 19.51
CA ASP A 102 3.36 8.12 19.75
C ASP A 102 2.57 9.46 19.75
N HIS A 103 3.29 10.59 19.66
CA HIS A 103 2.72 11.94 19.61
C HIS A 103 3.61 12.86 18.75
N GLY A 104 3.16 14.10 18.52
CA GLY A 104 3.94 15.09 17.76
C GLY A 104 3.89 14.89 16.25
N VAL A 105 4.61 15.74 15.53
CA VAL A 105 4.64 15.76 14.07
C VAL A 105 6.03 15.35 13.58
N LEU A 106 6.09 14.24 12.83
CA LEU A 106 7.32 13.71 12.24
C LEU A 106 7.36 13.99 10.74
N ALA A 107 8.32 14.80 10.34
CA ALA A 107 8.46 15.31 8.99
C ALA A 107 9.77 14.80 8.37
N PHE A 108 9.70 14.10 7.24
CA PHE A 108 10.86 13.52 6.53
C PHE A 108 10.62 13.46 5.01
N SER A 109 11.65 13.08 4.27
CA SER A 109 11.57 12.76 2.84
C SER A 109 12.04 11.33 2.71
N PHE A 110 11.30 10.49 1.99
CA PHE A 110 11.65 9.10 1.77
C PHE A 110 11.97 8.87 0.30
N SER A 111 13.01 8.10 0.02
CA SER A 111 13.34 7.65 -1.32
C SER A 111 13.42 6.14 -1.33
N SER A 112 12.74 5.51 -2.26
CA SER A 112 12.76 4.06 -2.41
C SER A 112 13.45 3.66 -3.70
N THR A 113 14.34 2.69 -3.61
CA THR A 113 14.87 1.95 -4.74
C THR A 113 14.22 0.57 -4.85
N ARG A 114 13.15 0.31 -4.09
CA ARG A 114 12.37 -0.94 -4.17
C ARG A 114 11.76 -1.04 -5.56
N THR A 115 12.30 -1.93 -6.38
CA THR A 115 11.57 -2.54 -7.49
C THR A 115 10.78 -3.68 -6.89
N ARG A 116 9.47 -3.75 -7.17
CA ARG A 116 8.66 -4.85 -6.66
C ARG A 116 9.17 -6.19 -7.16
N ASP A 117 9.25 -7.16 -6.27
CA ASP A 117 9.56 -8.55 -6.60
C ASP A 117 8.35 -9.42 -6.23
N GLU A 118 7.91 -10.26 -7.17
CA GLU A 118 6.84 -11.23 -6.96
C GLU A 118 7.12 -12.18 -5.80
N VAL A 119 8.39 -12.39 -5.44
CA VAL A 119 8.78 -13.32 -4.37
C VAL A 119 8.69 -12.68 -2.99
N ASP A 120 9.16 -11.44 -2.83
CA ASP A 120 9.30 -10.81 -1.51
C ASP A 120 8.08 -9.95 -1.13
N ASP A 121 7.31 -9.47 -2.11
CA ASP A 121 6.23 -8.51 -1.88
C ASP A 121 4.83 -9.14 -1.93
N ALA A 122 4.73 -10.37 -2.44
CA ALA A 122 3.47 -11.08 -2.54
C ALA A 122 2.88 -11.41 -1.15
N LEU A 123 1.56 -11.56 -1.14
CA LEU A 123 0.80 -12.01 0.00
C LEU A 123 1.42 -13.32 0.53
N ASP A 124 1.82 -13.33 1.80
CA ASP A 124 2.42 -14.51 2.42
C ASP A 124 1.43 -15.69 2.44
N GLU A 125 1.97 -16.91 2.52
CA GLU A 125 1.16 -18.13 2.42
C GLU A 125 0.07 -18.21 3.50
N HIS A 126 0.34 -17.69 4.71
CA HIS A 126 -0.62 -17.74 5.80
C HIS A 126 -1.78 -16.76 5.58
N ALA A 127 -1.50 -15.53 5.15
CA ALA A 127 -2.51 -14.55 4.74
C ALA A 127 -3.30 -15.03 3.52
N TYR A 128 -2.62 -15.66 2.55
CA TYR A 128 -3.25 -16.24 1.37
C TYR A 128 -4.21 -17.37 1.73
N GLU A 129 -3.81 -18.30 2.59
CA GLU A 129 -4.67 -19.42 2.98
C GLU A 129 -5.89 -18.94 3.77
N ARG A 130 -5.74 -17.94 4.66
CA ARG A 130 -6.90 -17.32 5.35
C ARG A 130 -7.93 -16.75 4.37
N LEU A 131 -7.48 -16.09 3.29
CA LEU A 131 -8.38 -15.60 2.24
C LEU A 131 -9.05 -16.76 1.50
N ARG A 132 -8.29 -17.81 1.17
CA ARG A 132 -8.83 -18.99 0.49
C ARG A 132 -9.90 -19.68 1.31
N GLU A 133 -9.67 -19.92 2.60
CA GLU A 133 -10.65 -20.50 3.51
C GLU A 133 -11.91 -19.63 3.59
N CYS A 134 -11.73 -18.32 3.74
CA CYS A 134 -12.85 -17.37 3.81
C CYS A 134 -13.68 -17.33 2.51
N PHE A 135 -13.03 -17.44 1.35
CA PHE A 135 -13.70 -17.41 0.04
C PHE A 135 -14.31 -18.76 -0.33
N ALA A 136 -13.73 -19.86 0.18
CA ALA A 136 -14.32 -21.20 0.08
C ALA A 136 -15.58 -21.37 0.93
N ASP A 137 -15.69 -20.62 2.05
CA ASP A 137 -16.87 -20.62 2.90
C ASP A 137 -18.07 -19.95 2.21
N ARG A 138 -18.92 -20.80 1.64
CA ARG A 138 -20.14 -20.41 0.90
C ARG A 138 -21.24 -19.85 1.79
N GLU A 139 -21.19 -20.08 3.09
CA GLU A 139 -22.16 -19.56 4.06
C GLU A 139 -21.68 -18.26 4.72
N SER A 140 -20.40 -17.89 4.53
CA SER A 140 -19.85 -16.64 5.03
C SER A 140 -20.62 -15.42 4.52
N GLU A 141 -20.91 -14.48 5.40
CA GLU A 141 -21.56 -13.23 5.01
C GLU A 141 -20.58 -12.27 4.32
N PRO A 142 -21.06 -11.41 3.40
CA PRO A 142 -20.21 -10.43 2.72
C PRO A 142 -19.40 -9.54 3.69
N GLY A 143 -19.97 -9.14 4.82
CA GLY A 143 -19.28 -8.33 5.83
C GLY A 143 -18.05 -9.03 6.40
N LYS A 144 -18.20 -10.31 6.77
CA LYS A 144 -17.10 -11.13 7.28
C LYS A 144 -16.00 -11.33 6.23
N ARG A 145 -16.36 -11.53 4.96
CA ARG A 145 -15.37 -11.61 3.87
C ARG A 145 -14.59 -10.31 3.71
N LYS A 146 -15.27 -9.15 3.79
CA LYS A 146 -14.62 -7.84 3.72
C LYS A 146 -13.63 -7.64 4.85
N GLU A 147 -14.00 -7.97 6.08
CA GLU A 147 -13.11 -7.89 7.24
C GLU A 147 -11.84 -8.74 7.04
N VAL A 148 -11.98 -9.98 6.56
CA VAL A 148 -10.82 -10.85 6.27
C VAL A 148 -9.98 -10.29 5.12
N ILE A 149 -10.59 -9.69 4.10
CA ILE A 149 -9.87 -8.99 3.02
C ILE A 149 -9.03 -7.85 3.59
N ASP A 150 -9.61 -7.00 4.43
CA ASP A 150 -8.96 -5.83 4.99
C ASP A 150 -7.79 -6.22 5.92
N VAL A 151 -7.97 -7.29 6.70
CA VAL A 151 -6.93 -7.81 7.60
C VAL A 151 -5.82 -8.53 6.82
N SER A 152 -6.15 -9.30 5.79
CA SER A 152 -5.18 -10.13 5.08
C SER A 152 -4.41 -9.35 4.03
N ILE A 153 -5.09 -8.45 3.31
CA ILE A 153 -4.46 -7.50 2.39
C ILE A 153 -4.32 -6.16 3.12
N ALA A 154 -3.55 -6.22 4.22
CA ALA A 154 -3.21 -5.08 5.04
C ALA A 154 -2.51 -4.00 4.20
N GLN A 155 -2.41 -2.78 4.74
CA GLN A 155 -1.97 -1.59 4.00
C GLN A 155 -0.74 -1.82 3.11
N ASP A 156 0.27 -2.53 3.61
CA ASP A 156 1.56 -2.74 2.95
C ASP A 156 1.73 -4.08 2.24
N THR A 157 0.71 -4.94 2.27
CA THR A 157 0.77 -6.24 1.60
C THR A 157 0.36 -6.11 0.14
N CYS A 158 1.14 -6.69 -0.77
CA CYS A 158 0.80 -6.76 -2.18
C CYS A 158 0.22 -8.12 -2.51
N ILE A 159 -0.38 -8.23 -3.68
CA ILE A 159 -0.92 -9.49 -4.18
C ILE A 159 -0.49 -9.68 -5.63
N THR A 160 -0.13 -10.90 -6.00
CA THR A 160 0.17 -11.21 -7.41
C THR A 160 -1.12 -11.38 -8.20
N PHE A 161 -1.05 -11.16 -9.51
CA PHE A 161 -2.18 -11.38 -10.40
C PHE A 161 -2.67 -12.83 -10.31
N LYS A 162 -1.75 -13.79 -10.21
CA LYS A 162 -2.10 -15.21 -10.05
C LYS A 162 -2.89 -15.49 -8.76
N GLN A 163 -2.47 -14.93 -7.63
CA GLN A 163 -3.20 -15.07 -6.36
C GLN A 163 -4.58 -14.41 -6.45
N ALA A 164 -4.66 -13.18 -6.96
CA ALA A 164 -5.91 -12.44 -7.09
C ALA A 164 -6.93 -13.17 -7.98
N THR A 165 -6.50 -13.66 -9.16
CA THR A 165 -7.37 -14.42 -10.08
C THR A 165 -7.84 -15.75 -9.49
N THR A 166 -6.97 -16.46 -8.78
CA THR A 166 -7.34 -17.71 -8.09
C THR A 166 -8.43 -17.45 -7.06
N LEU A 167 -8.25 -16.43 -6.21
CA LEU A 167 -9.25 -16.04 -5.20
C LEU A 167 -10.56 -15.57 -5.83
N LEU A 168 -10.52 -14.76 -6.90
CA LEU A 168 -11.71 -14.33 -7.62
C LEU A 168 -12.50 -15.50 -8.21
N GLY A 169 -11.80 -16.53 -8.71
CA GLY A 169 -12.43 -17.75 -9.22
C GLY A 169 -13.21 -18.53 -8.15
N MET A 170 -12.83 -18.41 -6.87
CA MET A 170 -13.55 -19.04 -5.75
C MET A 170 -14.87 -18.33 -5.44
N LEU A 171 -14.98 -17.04 -5.79
CA LEU A 171 -16.19 -16.22 -5.60
C LEU A 171 -17.12 -16.27 -6.82
N HIS A 172 -17.19 -17.41 -7.50
CA HIS A 172 -18.11 -17.63 -8.61
C HIS A 172 -18.98 -18.86 -8.34
N ASP A 173 -20.29 -18.67 -8.22
CA ASP A 173 -21.25 -19.76 -8.01
C ASP A 173 -22.51 -19.55 -8.87
N PRO A 174 -22.46 -19.88 -10.16
CA PRO A 174 -23.57 -19.68 -11.08
C PRO A 174 -24.79 -20.55 -10.74
N SER A 175 -24.64 -21.54 -9.85
CA SER A 175 -25.72 -22.43 -9.45
C SER A 175 -26.71 -21.81 -8.45
N ASN A 176 -26.31 -20.71 -7.78
CA ASN A 176 -27.14 -20.05 -6.77
C ASN A 176 -27.19 -18.52 -7.00
N PRO A 177 -28.25 -18.00 -7.63
CA PRO A 177 -28.36 -16.58 -7.98
C PRO A 177 -28.31 -15.61 -6.79
N PHE A 178 -28.85 -16.02 -5.63
CA PHE A 178 -28.82 -15.17 -4.43
C PHE A 178 -27.38 -15.03 -3.91
N ARG A 179 -26.65 -16.14 -3.86
CA ARG A 179 -25.25 -16.16 -3.45
C ARG A 179 -24.36 -15.46 -4.46
N GLU A 180 -24.63 -15.61 -5.76
CA GLU A 180 -23.89 -14.93 -6.82
C GLU A 180 -23.95 -13.41 -6.65
N ASN A 181 -25.09 -12.83 -6.26
CA ASN A 181 -25.20 -11.40 -5.98
C ASN A 181 -24.33 -10.95 -4.78
N GLN A 182 -24.24 -11.77 -3.73
CA GLN A 182 -23.35 -11.50 -2.60
C GLN A 182 -21.87 -11.58 -3.00
N PHE A 183 -21.53 -12.57 -3.84
CA PHE A 183 -20.19 -12.72 -4.39
C PHE A 183 -19.81 -11.58 -5.33
N LYS A 184 -20.73 -11.08 -6.16
CA LYS A 184 -20.50 -9.89 -7.01
C LYS A 184 -20.00 -8.69 -6.20
N GLN A 185 -20.66 -8.39 -5.09
CA GLN A 185 -20.24 -7.29 -4.20
C GLN A 185 -18.86 -7.54 -3.58
N THR A 186 -18.59 -8.78 -3.18
CA THR A 186 -17.30 -9.18 -2.61
C THR A 186 -16.18 -9.08 -3.67
N ARG A 187 -16.43 -9.53 -4.90
CA ARG A 187 -15.50 -9.45 -6.03
C ARG A 187 -15.17 -8.00 -6.38
N ALA A 188 -16.18 -7.15 -6.50
CA ALA A 188 -15.97 -5.72 -6.76
C ALA A 188 -15.13 -5.04 -5.67
N TYR A 189 -15.41 -5.34 -4.39
CA TYR A 189 -14.63 -4.83 -3.28
C TYR A 189 -13.18 -5.35 -3.32
N PHE A 190 -13.01 -6.66 -3.47
CA PHE A 190 -11.69 -7.29 -3.55
C PHE A 190 -10.83 -6.72 -4.69
N VAL A 191 -11.39 -6.59 -5.90
CA VAL A 191 -10.67 -5.97 -7.02
C VAL A 191 -10.31 -4.52 -6.73
N SER A 192 -11.18 -3.75 -6.08
CA SER A 192 -10.86 -2.36 -5.73
C SER A 192 -9.66 -2.25 -4.78
N ILE A 193 -9.52 -3.17 -3.83
CA ILE A 193 -8.35 -3.27 -2.94
C ILE A 193 -7.11 -3.73 -3.71
N CYS A 194 -7.25 -4.76 -4.55
CA CYS A 194 -6.14 -5.31 -5.32
C CYS A 194 -5.64 -4.34 -6.41
N TYR A 195 -6.47 -3.43 -6.89
CA TYR A 195 -6.14 -2.49 -7.97
C TYR A 195 -4.86 -1.71 -7.68
N HIS A 196 -4.72 -1.21 -6.45
CA HIS A 196 -3.53 -0.47 -6.03
C HIS A 196 -2.45 -1.35 -5.42
N LYS A 197 -2.72 -2.65 -5.22
CA LYS A 197 -1.84 -3.57 -4.49
C LYS A 197 -1.29 -4.70 -5.36
N LEU A 198 -1.55 -4.66 -6.66
CA LEU A 198 -1.04 -5.64 -7.59
C LEU A 198 0.47 -5.49 -7.75
N VAL A 199 1.21 -6.59 -7.62
CA VAL A 199 2.66 -6.59 -7.89
C VAL A 199 2.91 -6.22 -9.36
N GLU A 200 2.17 -6.85 -10.27
CA GLU A 200 2.22 -6.64 -11.72
C GLU A 200 1.33 -5.45 -12.13
N SER A 201 1.72 -4.22 -11.79
CA SER A 201 0.91 -3.00 -12.01
C SER A 201 0.41 -2.81 -13.46
N ASN A 202 1.13 -3.30 -14.46
CA ASN A 202 0.73 -3.29 -15.86
C ASN A 202 -0.50 -4.17 -16.16
N ARG A 203 -0.83 -5.12 -15.29
CA ARG A 203 -1.96 -6.06 -15.43
C ARG A 203 -3.20 -5.65 -14.64
N VAL A 204 -3.18 -4.49 -14.00
CA VAL A 204 -4.30 -4.02 -13.17
C VAL A 204 -5.63 -3.93 -13.95
N ARG A 205 -5.55 -3.60 -15.24
CA ARG A 205 -6.72 -3.56 -16.14
C ARG A 205 -7.32 -4.94 -16.36
N GLU A 206 -6.49 -5.97 -16.46
CA GLU A 206 -6.95 -7.34 -16.62
C GLU A 206 -7.81 -7.77 -15.42
N LEU A 207 -7.53 -7.29 -14.19
CA LEU A 207 -8.38 -7.57 -13.02
C LEU A 207 -9.79 -6.99 -13.17
N MET A 208 -9.91 -5.79 -13.72
CA MET A 208 -11.21 -5.16 -13.97
C MET A 208 -12.02 -5.91 -15.02
N ASP A 209 -11.35 -6.54 -15.98
CA ASP A 209 -11.98 -7.34 -17.04
C ASP A 209 -12.48 -8.71 -16.54
N LEU A 210 -12.08 -9.14 -15.34
CA LEU A 210 -12.61 -10.33 -14.67
C LEU A 210 -13.95 -10.09 -13.95
N LEU A 211 -14.38 -8.83 -13.85
CA LEU A 211 -15.65 -8.46 -13.25
C LEU A 211 -16.76 -8.44 -14.31
N ASP A 212 -17.96 -8.88 -13.93
CA ASP A 212 -19.15 -8.63 -14.75
C ASP A 212 -19.49 -7.13 -14.77
N PRO A 213 -20.23 -6.63 -15.78
CA PRO A 213 -20.46 -5.19 -15.96
C PRO A 213 -20.98 -4.47 -14.72
N ASP A 214 -21.89 -5.09 -13.96
CA ASP A 214 -22.45 -4.47 -12.76
C ASP A 214 -21.40 -4.37 -11.64
N SER A 215 -20.64 -5.43 -11.42
CA SER A 215 -19.54 -5.47 -10.44
C SER A 215 -18.43 -4.49 -10.80
N ARG A 216 -18.13 -4.33 -12.10
CA ARG A 216 -17.16 -3.35 -12.60
C ARG A 216 -17.57 -1.92 -12.25
N VAL A 217 -18.82 -1.55 -12.52
CA VAL A 217 -19.36 -0.22 -12.15
C VAL A 217 -19.28 0.01 -10.63
N GLN A 218 -19.53 -1.02 -9.81
CA GLN A 218 -19.35 -0.91 -8.36
C GLN A 218 -17.89 -0.73 -7.97
N CYS A 219 -16.97 -1.49 -8.57
CA CYS A 219 -15.54 -1.36 -8.34
C CYS A 219 -15.04 0.04 -8.71
N GLU A 220 -15.46 0.58 -9.85
CA GLU A 220 -15.13 1.95 -10.29
C GLU A 220 -15.63 3.01 -9.31
N LYS A 221 -16.80 2.78 -8.68
CA LYS A 221 -17.30 3.64 -7.60
C LYS A 221 -16.44 3.56 -6.34
N PHE A 222 -15.96 2.37 -5.96
CA PHE A 222 -15.08 2.20 -4.80
C PHE A 222 -13.70 2.82 -5.00
N LEU A 223 -13.12 2.66 -6.20
CA LEU A 223 -11.87 3.32 -6.57
C LEU A 223 -12.03 4.84 -6.57
N GLY A 224 -13.22 5.34 -6.89
CA GLY A 224 -13.49 6.77 -6.98
C GLY A 224 -13.04 7.35 -8.32
N LYS A 225 -13.68 8.44 -8.75
CA LYS A 225 -13.34 9.17 -9.99
C LYS A 225 -11.85 9.58 -10.08
N PRO A 226 -11.15 9.96 -8.98
CA PRO A 226 -9.74 10.36 -9.04
C PRO A 226 -8.76 9.21 -9.31
N SER A 227 -9.12 7.96 -9.02
CA SER A 227 -8.24 6.81 -9.27
C SER A 227 -8.05 6.50 -10.77
N PHE A 228 -8.82 7.21 -11.61
CA PHE A 228 -8.65 7.30 -13.06
C PHE A 228 -7.94 8.59 -13.52
N GLN A 229 -7.36 9.38 -12.62
CA GLN A 229 -6.50 10.53 -12.97
C GLN A 229 -5.07 10.07 -13.26
N PHE A 230 -4.33 10.89 -14.02
CA PHE A 230 -2.92 10.66 -14.33
C PHE A 230 -2.10 10.66 -13.04
N THR A 231 -1.80 9.46 -12.55
CA THR A 231 -0.69 9.22 -11.64
C THR A 231 0.40 8.50 -12.44
N ARG A 232 1.64 8.48 -11.92
CA ARG A 232 2.73 7.72 -12.56
C ARG A 232 2.34 6.24 -12.76
N ASN A 233 1.48 5.71 -11.90
CA ASN A 233 0.93 4.35 -11.92
C ASN A 233 -0.41 4.18 -12.68
N ASN A 234 -1.06 5.24 -13.15
CA ASN A 234 -2.22 5.15 -14.05
C ASN A 234 -2.07 6.10 -15.26
N ALA A 235 -1.02 5.87 -16.04
CA ALA A 235 -0.75 6.61 -17.29
C ALA A 235 -1.87 6.49 -18.35
N THR A 236 -2.90 5.69 -18.08
CA THR A 236 -3.99 5.35 -18.99
C THR A 236 -5.39 5.67 -18.44
N GLY A 237 -5.47 6.55 -17.43
CA GLY A 237 -6.73 7.10 -16.92
C GLY A 237 -7.64 7.68 -18.01
N PHE A 238 -8.95 7.74 -17.75
CA PHE A 238 -9.89 8.37 -18.68
C PHE A 238 -9.79 9.89 -18.58
N TYR A 239 -9.37 10.54 -19.67
CA TYR A 239 -9.38 11.99 -19.78
C TYR A 239 -10.58 12.47 -20.58
N SER A 240 -11.26 13.50 -20.07
CA SER A 240 -11.90 14.49 -20.92
C SER A 240 -10.99 15.71 -20.92
N LEU A 241 -10.06 15.77 -21.86
CA LEU A 241 -9.27 16.98 -22.09
C LEU A 241 -10.18 18.02 -22.71
N ASP A 242 -10.63 18.98 -21.90
CA ASP A 242 -11.21 20.20 -22.46
C ASP A 242 -10.08 21.08 -23.00
N LEU A 243 -9.70 20.83 -24.25
CA LEU A 243 -8.68 21.60 -24.94
C LEU A 243 -9.08 23.07 -25.12
N ALA A 244 -10.29 23.50 -24.75
CA ALA A 244 -10.64 24.91 -24.69
C ALA A 244 -10.00 25.62 -23.47
N GLN A 245 -9.64 24.89 -22.41
CA GLN A 245 -9.01 25.48 -21.22
C GLN A 245 -7.47 25.50 -21.32
N PRO A 246 -6.82 26.66 -21.14
CA PRO A 246 -5.35 26.78 -21.22
C PRO A 246 -4.61 25.87 -20.24
N ALA A 247 -5.12 25.72 -19.01
CA ALA A 247 -4.51 24.89 -17.97
C ALA A 247 -4.49 23.39 -18.29
N SER A 248 -5.31 22.94 -19.27
CA SER A 248 -5.33 21.55 -19.74
C SER A 248 -4.44 21.33 -20.96
N ARG A 249 -3.76 22.37 -21.47
CA ARG A 249 -2.84 22.31 -22.62
C ARG A 249 -1.37 22.28 -22.21
N GLU A 250 -1.06 22.66 -20.97
CA GLU A 250 0.28 22.69 -20.37
C GLU A 250 0.60 21.38 -19.66
#